data_AF-A0A7S0NR49-F1
#
_entry.id   AF-A0A7S0NR49-F1
#
_cell.length_a   1.000
_cell.length_b   1.000
_cell.length_c   1.000
_cell.angle_alpha   90.00
_cell.angle_beta   90.00
_cell.angle_gamma   90.00
#
_symmetry.space_group_name_H-M   'P 1'
#
loop_
_entity.id
_entity.type
_entity.pdbx_description
1 polymer ?
#
loop_
_entity_poly.entity_id
_entity_poly.type
_entity_poly.pdbx_seq_one_letter_code
_entity_poly.pdbx_strand_id
1 'polypeptide(L)'
;VLVGANPTNGRGASLDRVVAICQAGCSTFVSLQAELPPLDSDLPFPAGAKSYAVDARAVASAELQFVHLPIEDYQAAPSVGWLVQSVYALGDRVLSGEVVYLHCF
;
A
#
# COMPACT_ATOMS: atom_id res chain seq x y z
N VAL A 1 -9.89 -2.87 -15.73
CA VAL A 1 -9.64 -2.18 -14.45
C VAL A 1 -10.88 -2.34 -13.60
N LEU A 2 -10.87 -3.22 -12.60
CA LEU A 2 -11.92 -3.23 -11.58
C LEU A 2 -11.65 -2.01 -10.69
N VAL A 3 -12.46 -0.97 -10.84
CA VAL A 3 -12.46 0.15 -9.90
C VAL A 3 -13.24 -0.34 -8.69
N GLY A 4 -12.55 -0.85 -7.67
CA GLY A 4 -13.15 -1.13 -6.38
C GLY A 4 -13.73 0.15 -5.79
N ALA A 5 -14.90 0.06 -5.15
CA ALA A 5 -15.45 1.20 -4.42
C ALA A 5 -14.40 1.68 -3.41
N ASN A 6 -14.06 2.98 -3.43
CA ASN A 6 -13.16 3.57 -2.44
C ASN A 6 -13.76 3.28 -1.05
N PRO A 7 -13.09 2.50 -0.19
CA PRO A 7 -13.58 2.27 1.17
C PRO A 7 -13.50 3.61 1.90
N THR A 8 -14.64 4.31 1.90
CA THR A 8 -15.09 5.46 2.69
C THR A 8 -14.02 6.45 3.20
N ASN A 9 -14.21 7.73 2.87
CA ASN A 9 -13.37 8.90 3.22
C ASN A 9 -13.34 9.25 4.74
N GLY A 10 -13.37 8.29 5.65
CA GLY A 10 -13.39 8.51 7.10
C GLY A 10 -12.01 8.30 7.74
N ARG A 11 -11.59 9.20 8.63
CA ARG A 11 -10.43 9.03 9.54
C ARG A 11 -10.64 7.95 10.62
N GLY A 12 -11.59 7.03 10.43
CA GLY A 12 -11.95 5.97 11.36
C GLY A 12 -11.37 4.64 10.92
N ALA A 13 -10.47 4.10 11.75
CA ALA A 13 -9.90 2.75 11.74
C ALA A 13 -9.20 2.32 10.44
N SER A 14 -7.90 2.63 10.37
CA SER A 14 -6.97 2.09 9.38
C SER A 14 -7.03 0.55 9.27
N LEU A 15 -7.32 -0.18 10.35
CA LEU A 15 -7.54 -1.63 10.34
C LEU A 15 -8.76 -2.06 9.53
N ASP A 16 -9.92 -1.43 9.72
CA ASP A 16 -11.16 -1.80 9.02
C ASP A 16 -10.99 -1.64 7.50
N ARG A 17 -10.22 -0.63 7.09
CA ARG A 17 -9.88 -0.42 5.68
C ARG A 17 -9.00 -1.53 5.13
N VAL A 18 -7.96 -1.95 5.85
CA VAL A 18 -7.10 -3.03 5.37
C VAL A 18 -7.82 -4.38 5.40
N VAL A 19 -8.67 -4.64 6.41
CA VAL A 19 -9.55 -5.81 6.43
C VAL A 19 -10.51 -5.82 5.24
N ALA A 20 -11.11 -4.67 4.90
CA ALA A 20 -11.98 -4.56 3.74
C ALA A 20 -11.22 -4.82 2.41
N ILE A 21 -9.97 -4.36 2.32
CA ILE A 21 -9.09 -4.63 1.17
C ILE A 21 -8.83 -6.14 1.05
N CYS A 22 -8.50 -6.83 2.15
CA CYS A 22 -8.34 -8.28 2.16
C CYS A 22 -9.65 -9.00 1.75
N GLN A 23 -10.79 -8.60 2.31
CA GLN A 23 -12.10 -9.18 1.98
C GLN A 23 -12.52 -8.96 0.52
N ALA A 24 -12.01 -7.89 -0.12
CA ALA A 24 -12.18 -7.65 -1.55
C ALA A 24 -11.31 -8.57 -2.43
N GLY A 25 -10.56 -9.49 -1.83
CA GLY A 25 -9.68 -10.43 -2.54
C GLY A 25 -8.33 -9.82 -2.92
N CYS A 26 -7.94 -8.69 -2.30
CA CYS A 26 -6.63 -8.09 -2.53
C CYS A 26 -5.52 -9.01 -2.02
N SER A 27 -4.57 -9.32 -2.88
CA SER A 27 -3.38 -10.12 -2.54
C SER A 27 -2.15 -9.24 -2.34
N THR A 28 -2.18 -7.98 -2.79
CA THR A 28 -1.02 -7.08 -2.72
C THR A 28 -1.42 -5.65 -2.41
N PHE A 29 -0.91 -5.12 -1.30
CA PHE A 29 -1.02 -3.73 -0.92
C PHE A 29 0.27 -2.98 -1.28
N VAL A 30 0.14 -1.89 -2.05
CA VAL A 30 1.27 -1.06 -2.49
C VAL A 30 1.13 0.33 -1.88
N SER A 31 2.07 0.74 -1.04
CA SER A 31 2.16 2.09 -0.50
C SER A 31 3.14 2.94 -1.29
N LEU A 32 2.72 4.16 -1.65
CA LEU A 32 3.57 5.19 -2.26
C LEU A 32 4.12 6.20 -1.26
N GLN A 33 3.77 6.10 0.01
CA GLN A 33 4.04 7.11 1.03
C GLN A 33 5.50 7.08 1.49
N ALA A 34 6.33 8.02 1.02
CA ALA A 34 7.75 8.08 1.39
C ALA A 34 7.99 8.46 2.86
N GLU A 35 7.05 9.15 3.50
CA GLU A 35 7.12 9.59 4.89
C GLU A 35 6.93 8.44 5.90
N LEU A 36 6.46 7.28 5.42
CA LEU A 36 6.27 6.09 6.23
C LEU A 36 7.33 5.04 5.88
N PRO A 37 7.83 4.28 6.87
CA PRO A 37 8.62 3.09 6.58
C PRO A 37 7.76 2.00 5.92
N PRO A 38 8.36 0.99 5.27
CA PRO A 38 7.64 -0.18 4.79
C PRO A 38 6.80 -0.82 5.90
N LEU A 39 5.56 -1.19 5.59
CA LEU A 39 4.59 -1.64 6.58
C LEU A 39 4.96 -2.99 7.22
N ASP A 40 5.69 -3.81 6.48
CA ASP A 40 6.25 -5.11 6.88
C ASP A 40 7.64 -5.01 7.52
N SER A 41 8.22 -3.81 7.62
CA SER A 41 9.51 -3.60 8.29
C SER A 41 9.35 -3.40 9.80
N ASP A 42 10.40 -3.68 10.58
CA ASP A 42 10.46 -3.37 12.02
C ASP A 42 10.79 -1.90 12.34
N LEU A 43 10.89 -1.04 11.32
CA LEU A 43 11.29 0.35 11.50
C LEU A 43 10.24 1.12 12.32
N PRO A 44 10.68 2.14 13.09
CA PRO A 44 9.78 2.97 13.87
C PRO A 44 8.94 3.87 12.96
N PHE A 45 7.64 3.92 13.22
CA PHE A 45 6.73 4.85 12.54
C PHE A 45 6.73 6.23 13.20
N PRO A 46 6.54 7.32 12.43
CA PRO A 46 6.44 8.66 12.98
C PRO A 46 5.23 8.79 13.92
N ALA A 47 5.35 9.70 14.90
CA ALA A 47 4.28 9.99 15.85
C ALA A 47 3.01 10.47 15.11
N GLY A 48 1.89 9.75 15.28
CA GLY A 48 0.64 9.99 14.55
C GLY A 48 0.30 8.91 13.50
N ALA A 49 1.29 8.16 13.00
CA ALA A 49 1.07 7.04 12.06
C ALA A 49 1.09 5.66 12.75
N LYS A 50 1.29 5.62 14.07
CA LYS A 50 1.50 4.39 14.84
C LYS A 50 0.28 3.45 14.82
N SER A 51 -0.95 3.97 14.80
CA SER A 51 -2.16 3.15 14.69
C SER A 51 -2.22 2.45 13.33
N TYR A 52 -1.97 3.19 12.24
CA TYR A 52 -1.91 2.67 10.88
C TYR A 52 -0.89 1.53 10.73
N ALA A 53 0.29 1.67 11.33
CA ALA A 53 1.34 0.65 11.32
C ALA A 53 0.97 -0.64 12.04
N VAL A 54 0.39 -0.51 13.24
CA VAL A 54 -0.06 -1.66 14.05
C VAL A 54 -1.17 -2.40 13.31
N ASP A 55 -2.10 -1.66 12.72
CA ASP A 55 -3.21 -2.21 11.96
C ASP A 55 -2.73 -2.98 10.73
N ALA A 56 -1.82 -2.41 9.95
CA ALA A 56 -1.27 -3.04 8.76
C ALA A 56 -0.42 -4.29 9.09
N ARG A 57 0.35 -4.28 10.17
CA ARG A 57 1.11 -5.46 10.61
C ARG A 57 0.20 -6.59 11.11
N ALA A 58 -0.92 -6.27 11.74
CA ALA A 58 -1.88 -7.26 12.23
C ALA A 58 -2.54 -8.07 11.10
N VAL A 59 -2.67 -7.47 9.92
CA VAL A 59 -3.25 -8.07 8.70
C VAL A 59 -2.19 -8.51 7.69
N ALA A 60 -0.92 -8.15 7.86
CA ALA A 60 0.23 -8.67 7.11
C ALA A 60 0.53 -10.16 7.35
N SER A 61 -0.44 -10.90 7.89
CA SER A 61 -0.35 -12.34 8.06
C SER A 61 -0.78 -13.06 6.78
N ALA A 62 0.11 -13.89 6.25
CA ALA A 62 -0.01 -14.94 5.22
C ALA A 62 -0.71 -14.63 3.86
N GLU A 63 -1.73 -13.78 3.78
CA GLU A 63 -2.59 -13.62 2.61
C GLU A 63 -2.32 -12.31 1.83
N LEU A 64 -1.83 -11.26 2.50
CA LEU A 64 -1.60 -9.94 1.91
C LEU A 64 -0.10 -9.60 1.86
N GLN A 65 0.43 -9.41 0.65
CA GLN A 65 1.79 -8.92 0.45
C GLN A 65 1.83 -7.39 0.57
N PHE A 66 2.89 -6.87 1.20
CA PHE A 66 3.14 -5.43 1.27
C PHE A 66 4.29 -5.05 0.35
N VAL A 67 4.09 -3.98 -0.41
CA VAL A 67 5.09 -3.39 -1.30
C VAL A 67 5.18 -1.91 -0.99
N HIS A 68 6.41 -1.39 -0.88
CA HIS A 68 6.66 0.03 -0.67
C HIS A 68 7.40 0.60 -1.87
N LEU A 69 6.78 1.56 -2.55
CA LEU A 69 7.34 2.30 -3.68
C LEU A 69 7.34 3.79 -3.33
N PRO A 70 8.26 4.23 -2.44
CA PRO A 70 8.19 5.56 -1.83
C PRO A 70 8.32 6.68 -2.87
N ILE A 71 7.38 7.62 -2.84
CA ILE A 71 7.38 8.88 -3.57
C ILE A 71 7.09 10.00 -2.56
N GLU A 72 7.91 11.06 -2.58
CA GLU A 72 7.66 12.22 -1.75
C GLU A 72 6.49 13.05 -2.30
N ASP A 73 5.58 13.44 -1.41
CA ASP A 73 4.45 14.29 -1.76
C ASP A 73 4.90 15.58 -2.46
N TYR A 74 4.19 15.95 -3.53
CA TYR A 74 4.47 17.12 -4.37
C TYR A 74 5.85 17.13 -5.04
N GLN A 75 6.60 16.04 -5.01
CA GLN A 75 7.88 15.90 -5.70
C GLN A 75 7.75 15.03 -6.95
N ALA A 76 8.72 15.18 -7.85
CA ALA A 76 8.87 14.26 -8.96
C ALA A 76 9.32 12.88 -8.45
N ALA A 77 8.99 11.82 -9.21
CA ALA A 77 9.58 10.51 -8.98
C ALA A 77 11.12 10.59 -9.02
N PRO A 78 11.85 9.72 -8.28
CA PRO A 78 13.31 9.79 -8.17
C PRO A 78 14.05 9.82 -9.51
N SER A 79 13.52 9.11 -10.51
CA SER A 79 13.95 9.21 -11.91
C SER A 79 12.88 8.63 -12.84
N VAL A 80 12.99 8.92 -14.14
CA VAL A 80 12.18 8.26 -15.17
C VAL A 80 12.40 6.74 -15.16
N GLY A 81 13.65 6.30 -15.00
CA GLY A 81 13.99 4.87 -14.94
C GLY A 81 13.30 4.16 -13.78
N TRP A 82 13.31 4.79 -12.59
CA TRP A 82 12.59 4.28 -11.42
C TRP A 82 11.09 4.18 -11.67
N LEU A 83 10.47 5.24 -12.22
CA LEU A 83 9.02 5.24 -12.51
C LEU A 83 8.64 4.13 -13.48
N VAL A 84 9.42 3.97 -14.56
CA VAL A 84 9.19 2.92 -15.57
C VAL A 84 9.31 1.53 -14.93
N GLN A 85 10.33 1.29 -14.11
CA GLN A 85 10.52 0.02 -13.41
C GLN A 85 9.38 -0.27 -12.44
N SER A 86 8.93 0.73 -11.68
CA SER A 86 7.79 0.61 -10.76
C SER A 86 6.51 0.24 -11.50
N VAL A 87 6.23 0.86 -12.65
CA VAL A 87 5.06 0.55 -13.48
C VAL A 87 5.13 -0.88 -14.03
N TYR A 88 6.28 -1.31 -14.56
CA TYR A 88 6.44 -2.67 -15.06
C TYR A 88 6.30 -3.72 -13.95
N ALA A 89 6.91 -3.49 -12.79
CA ALA A 89 6.78 -4.40 -11.65
C ALA A 89 5.33 -4.56 -11.18
N LEU A 90 4.55 -3.47 -11.17
CA LEU A 90 3.11 -3.53 -10.86
C LEU A 90 2.33 -4.24 -11.98
N GLY A 91 2.71 -4.01 -13.24
CA GLY A 91 2.13 -4.71 -14.39
C GLY A 91 2.33 -6.21 -14.32
N ASP A 92 3.54 -6.67 -14.00
CA ASP A 92 3.89 -8.09 -13.89
C ASP A 92 3.06 -8.80 -12.81
N ARG A 93 2.79 -8.13 -11.68
CA ARG A 93 1.90 -8.64 -10.61
C ARG A 93 0.46 -8.78 -11.07
N VAL A 94 -0.08 -7.77 -11.77
CA VAL A 94 -1.44 -7.87 -12.31
C VAL A 94 -1.54 -9.01 -13.33
N LEU A 95 -0.51 -9.17 -14.17
CA LEU A 95 -0.44 -10.25 -15.17
C LEU A 95 -0.24 -11.64 -14.55
N SER A 96 0.37 -11.73 -13.36
CA SER A 96 0.49 -12.98 -12.59
C SER A 96 -0.83 -13.38 -11.89
N GLY A 97 -1.84 -12.52 -11.94
CA GLY A 97 -3.16 -12.76 -11.33
C GLY A 97 -3.33 -12.15 -9.95
N GLU A 98 -2.38 -11.34 -9.48
CA GLU A 98 -2.51 -10.63 -8.21
C GLU A 98 -3.57 -9.51 -8.30
N VAL A 99 -4.34 -9.35 -7.23
CA VAL A 99 -5.23 -8.21 -7.05
C VAL A 99 -4.47 -7.15 -6.26
N VAL A 100 -4.08 -6.08 -6.96
CA VAL A 100 -3.21 -5.03 -6.43
C VAL A 100 -4.05 -3.83 -5.97
N TYR A 101 -3.90 -3.45 -4.70
CA TYR A 101 -4.41 -2.19 -4.15
C TYR A 101 -3.26 -1.18 -4.04
N LEU A 102 -3.35 -0.08 -4.78
CA LEU A 102 -2.37 1.01 -4.78
C LEU A 102 -2.86 2.17 -3.91
N HIS A 103 -2.03 2.65 -2.99
CA HIS A 103 -2.38 3.69 -2.04
C HIS A 103 -1.37 4.85 -2.00
N CYS A 104 -1.89 6.07 -2.03
CA CYS A 104 -1.26 7.32 -1.62
C CYS A 104 -2.25 8.12 -0.76
N PHE A 105 -1.79 9.25 -0.19
CA PHE A 105 -2.65 10.20 0.52
C PHE A 105 -3.70 10.88 -0.38
#